data_AF-A0A0G0YK09-F1
#
_entry.id   AF-A0A0G0YK09-F1
#
_cell.length_a   1.000
_cell.length_b   1.000
_cell.length_c   1.000
_cell.angle_alpha   90.00
_cell.angle_beta   90.00
_cell.angle_gamma   90.00
#
_symmetry.space_group_name_H-M   'P 1'
#
loop_
_entity.id
_entity.type
_entity.pdbx_description
1 polymer ?
#
loop_
_entity_poly.entity_id
_entity_poly.type
_entity_poly.pdbx_seq_one_letter_code
_entity_poly.pdbx_strand_id
1 'polypeptide(L)'
;MIVLVACGGQDYQCYFDEIPRPESIIEGRELQNDALRARVNKEFGCMAVVKYCGAAWNSIRGEEMTKIELLPIRQIELVRV
;
A
#
# COMPACT_ATOMS: atom_id res chain seq x y z
N MET A 1 -0.31 12.82 -0.14
CA MET A 1 -1.31 12.02 -0.89
C MET A 1 -1.22 10.60 -0.37
N ILE A 2 -2.34 9.97 -0.05
CA ILE A 2 -2.40 8.61 0.50
C ILE A 2 -2.63 7.65 -0.67
N VAL A 3 -1.79 6.64 -0.85
CA VAL A 3 -2.02 5.60 -1.87
C VAL A 3 -2.73 4.42 -1.23
N LEU A 4 -4.00 4.23 -1.58
CA LEU A 4 -4.80 3.09 -1.16
C LEU A 4 -4.52 1.90 -2.09
N VAL A 5 -4.06 0.78 -1.53
CA VAL A 5 -3.84 -0.48 -2.27
C VAL A 5 -4.68 -1.54 -1.56
N ALA A 6 -5.58 -2.21 -2.27
CA ALA A 6 -6.29 -3.38 -1.75
C ALA A 6 -5.62 -4.64 -2.29
N CYS A 7 -5.29 -5.59 -1.42
CA CYS A 7 -4.73 -6.87 -1.87
C CYS A 7 -5.83 -7.88 -2.18
N GLY A 8 -5.87 -8.33 -3.45
CA GLY A 8 -6.97 -9.07 -4.10
C GLY A 8 -7.52 -8.23 -5.25
N GLY A 9 -7.65 -8.70 -6.49
CA GLY A 9 -8.03 -7.87 -7.65
C GLY A 9 -9.23 -6.90 -7.48
N GLN A 10 -9.24 -5.85 -8.30
CA GLN A 10 -10.02 -4.57 -8.28
C GLN A 10 -11.41 -4.59 -7.58
N ASP A 11 -11.72 -3.63 -6.70
CA ASP A 11 -11.91 -2.19 -7.01
C ASP A 11 -10.91 -1.16 -6.42
N TYR A 12 -9.78 -1.57 -5.85
CA TYR A 12 -8.70 -0.64 -5.46
C TYR A 12 -7.34 -1.28 -5.78
N GLN A 13 -6.90 -1.06 -7.02
CA GLN A 13 -5.78 -1.70 -7.71
C GLN A 13 -4.72 -2.37 -6.81
N CYS A 14 -4.78 -3.70 -6.68
CA CYS A 14 -3.75 -4.53 -6.04
C CYS A 14 -2.47 -4.43 -6.86
N TYR A 15 -1.44 -3.81 -6.31
CA TYR A 15 -0.14 -3.68 -6.95
C TYR A 15 0.94 -4.58 -6.34
N PHE A 16 0.57 -5.39 -5.35
CA PHE A 16 1.46 -6.35 -4.71
C PHE A 16 1.04 -7.77 -5.06
N ASP A 17 2.02 -8.64 -5.26
CA ASP A 17 1.79 -10.07 -5.46
C ASP A 17 1.38 -10.75 -4.14
N GLU A 18 1.90 -10.24 -3.02
CA GLU A 18 1.59 -10.69 -1.66
C GLU A 18 1.24 -9.51 -0.75
N ILE A 19 0.49 -9.77 0.33
CA ILE A 19 0.15 -8.73 1.30
C ILE A 19 1.44 -8.34 2.06
N PRO A 20 1.92 -7.09 1.95
CA PRO A 20 3.12 -6.67 2.65
C PRO A 20 2.86 -6.56 4.16
N ARG A 21 3.91 -6.72 4.96
CA ARG A 21 3.80 -6.65 6.43
C ARG A 21 3.47 -5.22 6.88
N PRO A 22 2.63 -5.03 7.92
CA PRO A 22 2.42 -3.73 8.54
C PRO A 22 3.75 -3.12 8.98
N GLU A 23 3.88 -1.80 8.83
CA GLU A 23 5.07 -1.01 9.21
C GLU A 23 6.36 -1.37 8.45
N SER A 24 6.28 -2.28 7.49
CA SER A 24 7.41 -2.57 6.60
C SER A 24 7.70 -1.39 5.68
N ILE A 25 8.98 -1.25 5.32
CA ILE A 25 9.43 -0.31 4.31
C ILE A 25 9.44 -1.04 2.98
N ILE A 26 8.85 -0.42 1.97
CA ILE A 26 8.91 -0.85 0.59
C ILE A 26 9.84 0.10 -0.16
N GLU A 27 10.77 -0.47 -0.90
CA GLU A 27 11.60 0.27 -1.82
C GLU A 27 11.02 0.18 -3.24
N GLY A 28 10.96 1.31 -3.94
CA GLY A 28 10.43 1.37 -5.30
C GLY A 28 11.13 0.40 -6.26
N ARG A 29 12.43 0.16 -6.07
CA ARG A 29 13.20 -0.78 -6.91
C ARG A 29 12.81 -2.25 -6.75
N GLU A 30 12.19 -2.62 -5.63
CA GLU A 30 11.75 -3.98 -5.32
C GLU A 30 10.34 -4.27 -5.86
N LEU A 31 9.63 -3.22 -6.29
CA LEU A 31 8.29 -3.34 -6.83
C LEU A 31 8.30 -3.82 -8.28
N GLN A 32 7.65 -4.96 -8.50
CA GLN A 32 7.42 -5.51 -9.84
C GLN A 32 6.37 -4.73 -10.60
N ASN A 33 5.40 -4.13 -9.91
CA ASN A 33 4.36 -3.33 -10.55
C ASN A 33 4.89 -1.95 -10.94
N ASP A 34 5.01 -1.70 -12.24
CA ASP A 34 5.53 -0.45 -12.79
C ASP A 34 4.76 0.80 -12.36
N ALA A 35 3.42 0.71 -12.25
CA ALA A 35 2.58 1.83 -11.85
C ALA A 35 2.79 2.20 -10.38
N LEU A 36 2.83 1.20 -9.50
CA LEU A 36 3.15 1.43 -8.09
C LEU A 36 4.58 1.93 -7.90
N ARG A 37 5.55 1.33 -8.60
CA ARG A 37 6.95 1.77 -8.60
C ARG A 37 7.07 3.24 -8.98
N ALA A 38 6.43 3.65 -10.08
CA ALA A 38 6.45 5.04 -10.53
C ALA A 38 5.87 6.00 -9.48
N ARG A 39 4.79 5.60 -8.81
CA ARG A 39 4.18 6.39 -7.72
C ARG A 39 5.08 6.46 -6.50
N VAL A 40 5.66 5.36 -6.05
CA VAL A 40 6.57 5.34 -4.89
C VAL A 40 7.80 6.21 -5.16
N ASN A 41 8.37 6.14 -6.36
CA ASN A 41 9.50 6.98 -6.73
C ASN A 41 9.13 8.47 -6.78
N LYS A 42 7.99 8.81 -7.38
CA LYS A 42 7.55 10.19 -7.57
C LYS A 42 7.02 10.84 -6.29
N GLU A 43 6.22 10.13 -5.51
CA GLU A 43 5.46 10.66 -4.38
C GLU A 43 6.19 10.50 -3.05
N PHE A 44 7.04 9.49 -2.91
CA PHE A 44 7.66 9.11 -1.62
C PHE A 44 9.19 9.09 -1.63
N GLY A 45 9.83 9.54 -2.72
CA GLY A 45 11.29 9.59 -2.79
C GLY A 45 11.92 8.18 -2.80
N CYS A 46 11.29 7.26 -3.53
CA CYS A 46 11.71 5.88 -3.74
C CYS A 46 11.48 4.92 -2.57
N MET A 47 10.96 5.39 -1.43
CA MET A 47 10.63 4.51 -0.30
C MET A 47 9.31 4.90 0.36
N ALA A 48 8.51 3.92 0.75
CA ALA A 48 7.26 4.15 1.45
C ALA A 48 7.07 3.13 2.59
N VAL A 49 6.29 3.51 3.59
CA VAL A 49 5.94 2.69 4.74
C VAL A 49 4.55 2.15 4.55
N VAL A 50 4.37 0.87 4.84
CA VAL A 50 3.08 0.18 4.81
C VAL A 50 2.29 0.48 6.07
N LYS A 51 1.08 1.00 5.93
CA LYS A 51 0.11 1.13 7.01
C LYS A 51 -1.10 0.26 6.71
N TYR A 52 -1.40 -0.67 7.60
CA TYR A 52 -2.64 -1.45 7.54
C TYR A 52 -3.81 -0.62 8.07
N CYS A 53 -4.88 -0.52 7.29
CA CYS A 53 -6.06 0.30 7.59
C CYS A 53 -7.32 -0.54 7.80
N GLY A 54 -7.16 -1.80 8.19
CA GLY A 54 -8.26 -2.75 8.36
C GLY A 54 -8.55 -3.51 7.07
N ALA A 55 -9.80 -3.92 6.93
CA ALA A 55 -10.27 -4.67 5.77
C ALA A 55 -11.57 -4.07 5.21
N ALA A 56 -11.84 -4.33 3.94
CA ALA A 56 -13.03 -3.87 3.23
C ALA A 56 -13.65 -5.04 2.46
N TRP A 57 -14.96 -5.23 2.61
CA TRP A 57 -15.70 -6.23 1.85
C TRP A 57 -15.78 -5.85 0.37
N ASN A 58 -15.36 -6.75 -0.51
CA ASN A 58 -15.52 -6.62 -1.96
C ASN A 58 -16.77 -7.41 -2.38
N SER A 59 -17.86 -6.71 -2.70
CA SER A 59 -19.13 -7.33 -3.11
C SER A 59 -19.06 -8.04 -4.47
N ILE A 60 -18.16 -7.64 -5.37
CA ILE A 60 -17.97 -8.26 -6.69
C ILE A 60 -17.29 -9.63 -6.53
N ARG A 61 -16.31 -9.72 -5.63
CA ARG A 61 -15.55 -10.96 -5.36
C ARG A 61 -16.18 -11.83 -4.27
N GLY A 62 -17.05 -11.26 -3.45
CA GLY A 62 -17.66 -11.95 -2.32
C GLY A 62 -16.65 -12.29 -1.21
N GLU A 63 -15.62 -11.46 -1.02
CA GLU A 63 -14.57 -11.70 -0.03
C GLU A 63 -14.14 -10.40 0.67
N GLU A 64 -13.58 -10.55 1.87
CA GLU A 64 -12.96 -9.45 2.63
C GLU A 64 -11.53 -9.20 2.11
N MET A 65 -11.21 -7.95 1.79
CA MET A 65 -9.90 -7.56 1.27
C MET A 65 -9.15 -6.65 2.22
N THR A 66 -7.85 -6.89 2.33
CA THR A 66 -6.95 -6.07 3.16
C THR A 66 -6.78 -4.67 2.57
N LYS A 67 -6.97 -3.64 3.40
CA LYS A 67 -6.81 -2.23 3.02
C LYS A 67 -5.46 -1.71 3.51
N ILE A 68 -4.63 -1.25 2.57
CA ILE A 68 -3.28 -0.75 2.86
C ILE A 68 -3.14 0.68 2.36
N GLU A 69 -2.41 1.49 3.15
CA GLU A 69 -1.96 2.81 2.77
C GLU A 69 -0.43 2.85 2.71
N LEU A 70 0.11 3.56 1.72
CA LEU A 70 1.54 3.90 1.68
C LEU A 70 1.76 5.32 2.18
N LEU A 71 2.71 5.47 3.09
CA LEU A 71 3.10 6.74 3.71
C LEU A 71 4.59 7.05 3.46
N PRO A 72 5.00 8.32 3.32
CA PRO A 72 6.41 8.69 3.29
C PRO A 72 7.07 8.38 4.64
N ILE A 73 8.34 7.96 4.61
CA ILE A 73 9.12 7.60 5.81
C ILE A 73 9.09 8.70 6.89
N ARG A 74 9.11 9.98 6.49
CA ARG A 74 9.10 11.12 7.42
C ARG A 74 7.80 11.29 8.20
N GLN A 75 6.70 10.65 7.81
CA GLN A 75 5.39 10.83 8.46
C GLN A 75 5.15 9.89 9.67
N ILE A 76 6.09 9.00 10.01
CA ILE A 76 5.90 8.04 11.13
C ILE A 76 6.01 8.71 12.52
N GLU A 77 6.46 9.97 12.64
CA GLU A 77 6.59 10.64 13.94
C GLU A 77 5.26 10.98 14.65
N LEU A 78 4.09 10.69 14.06
CA LEU A 78 2.78 11.16 14.55
C LEU A 78 1.73 10.10 14.87
N VAL A 79 2.03 8.79 14.75
CA VAL A 79 1.07 7.72 15.07
C VAL A 79 1.55 6.90 16.26
N ARG A 80 1.72 7.55 17.41
CA ARG A 80 1.70 6.90 18.73
C ARG A 80 0.67 7.65 19.58
N VAL A 81 -0.57 7.20 19.54
CA VAL A 81 -1.63 7.55 20.50
C VAL A 81 -2.25 6.25 20.98
#